data_AF-A0A1Y1X410-F1
#
_entry.id   AF-A0A1Y1X410-F1
#
_cell.length_a   1.000
_cell.length_b   1.000
_cell.length_c   1.000
_cell.angle_alpha   90.00
_cell.angle_beta   90.00
_cell.angle_gamma   90.00
#
_symmetry.space_group_name_H-M   'P 1'
#
loop_
_entity.id
_entity.type
_entity.pdbx_description
1 polymer ?
#
loop_
_entity_poly.entity_id
_entity_poly.type
_entity_poly.pdbx_seq_one_letter_code
_entity_poly.pdbx_strand_id
1 'polypeptide(L)' 'FSCKAVSMKGEPKIEIVRKANEIGADLLIMGSRGMGSFKKMFVGSVSEYCVNNADCPVLIVKNTPKHA' A
#
# COMPACT_ATOMS: atom_id res chain seq x y z
N PHE A 1 -12.58 -14.20 13.16
CA PHE A 1 -11.42 -13.63 12.43
C PHE A 1 -10.49 -12.97 13.43
N SER A 2 -9.21 -13.33 13.42
CA SER A 2 -8.19 -12.66 14.23
C SER A 2 -7.57 -11.52 13.42
N CYS A 3 -7.44 -10.36 14.04
CA CYS A 3 -6.75 -9.21 13.45
C CYS A 3 -5.51 -8.92 14.29
N LYS A 4 -4.38 -8.68 13.64
CA LYS A 4 -3.12 -8.30 14.30
C LYS A 4 -2.66 -6.96 13.75
N ALA A 5 -2.51 -5.98 14.63
CA ALA A 5 -1.89 -4.71 14.31
C ALA A 5 -0.40 -4.77 14.65
N VAL A 6 0.44 -4.16 13.80
CA VAL A 6 1.88 -4.00 14.03
C VAL A 6 2.29 -2.58 13.71
N SER A 7 3.26 -2.06 14.45
CA SER A 7 3.97 -0.81 14.14
C SER A 7 5.45 -1.16 13.94
N MET A 8 6.07 -0.55 12.94
CA MET A 8 7.45 -0.82 12.55
C MET A 8 8.19 0.51 12.40
N LYS A 9 9.51 0.49 12.57
CA LYS A 9 10.39 1.65 12.39
C LYS A 9 11.30 1.38 11.20
N GLY A 10 11.39 2.35 10.28
CA GLY A 10 12.21 2.24 9.07
C GLY A 10 11.63 3.04 7.91
N GLU A 11 12.17 2.84 6.71
CA GLU A 11 11.61 3.42 5.50
C GLU A 11 10.33 2.64 5.11
N PRO A 12 9.15 3.31 4.98
CA PRO A 12 7.88 2.60 4.82
C PRO A 12 7.84 1.62 3.65
N LYS A 13 8.40 2.01 2.49
CA LYS A 13 8.38 1.18 1.28
C LYS A 13 9.16 -0.14 1.44
N ILE A 14 10.25 -0.10 2.21
CA ILE A 14 11.10 -1.26 2.50
C ILE A 14 10.43 -2.16 3.54
N GLU A 15 9.99 -1.58 4.66
CA GLU A 15 9.44 -2.36 5.77
C GLU A 15 8.10 -3.02 5.43
N ILE A 16 7.27 -2.40 4.58
CA ILE A 16 6.00 -3.00 4.14
C ILE A 16 6.27 -4.26 3.30
N VAL A 17 7.14 -4.17 2.29
CA VAL A 17 7.51 -5.33 1.45
C VAL A 17 8.16 -6.42 2.29
N ARG A 18 9.14 -6.04 3.13
CA ARG A 18 9.82 -6.98 4.03
C ARG A 18 8.81 -7.74 4.89
N LYS A 19 7.84 -7.03 5.50
CA LYS A 19 6.87 -7.65 6.38
C LYS A 19 5.87 -8.53 5.62
N ALA A 20 5.41 -8.10 4.45
CA ALA A 20 4.51 -8.88 3.60
C ALA A 20 5.15 -10.22 3.21
N ASN A 21 6.43 -10.21 2.82
CA ASN A 21 7.18 -11.42 2.47
C ASN A 21 7.46 -12.28 3.71
N GLU A 22 7.86 -11.67 4.84
CA GLU A 22 8.13 -12.37 6.11
C GLU A 22 6.92 -13.18 6.62
N ILE A 23 5.71 -12.65 6.46
CA ILE A 23 4.48 -13.34 6.88
C ILE A 23 3.86 -14.22 5.81
N GLY A 24 4.45 -14.26 4.60
CA GLY A 24 3.88 -14.98 3.46
C GLY A 24 2.48 -14.49 3.10
N ALA A 25 2.28 -13.17 2.98
CA ALA A 25 0.97 -12.61 2.71
C ALA A 25 0.43 -13.08 1.33
N ASP A 26 -0.83 -13.52 1.28
CA ASP A 26 -1.48 -13.88 0.01
C ASP A 26 -1.87 -12.65 -0.84
N LEU A 27 -2.06 -11.49 -0.18
CA LEU A 27 -2.45 -10.23 -0.81
C LEU A 27 -2.04 -9.04 0.06
N LEU A 28 -1.35 -8.07 -0.54
CA LEU A 28 -1.04 -6.79 0.09
C LEU A 28 -2.04 -5.71 -0.36
N ILE A 29 -2.83 -5.19 0.58
CA ILE A 29 -3.79 -4.11 0.31
C ILE A 29 -3.21 -2.78 0.77
N MET A 30 -3.18 -1.80 -0.14
CA MET A 30 -2.67 -0.46 0.17
C MET A 30 -3.65 0.62 -0.30
N GLY A 31 -3.76 1.68 0.48
CA GLY A 31 -4.43 2.90 0.04
C GLY A 31 -3.52 3.76 -0.85
N SER A 32 -4.11 4.50 -1.78
CA SER A 32 -3.43 5.63 -2.43
C SER A 32 -3.95 6.95 -1.85
N ARG A 33 -3.06 7.82 -1.34
CA ARG A 33 -3.45 9.17 -0.91
C ARG A 33 -3.61 10.06 -2.16
N GLY A 34 -4.83 10.53 -2.41
CA GLY A 34 -5.08 11.65 -3.33
C GLY A 34 -4.78 12.96 -2.61
N MET A 35 -3.54 13.46 -2.67
CA MET A 35 -3.21 14.78 -2.14
C MET A 35 -3.75 15.89 -3.06
N GLY A 36 -5.04 16.19 -2.93
CA GLY A 36 -5.67 17.39 -3.52
C GLY A 36 -5.60 17.52 -5.05
N SER A 37 -5.87 18.74 -5.54
CA SER A 37 -6.09 19.15 -6.95
C SER A 37 -4.94 18.87 -7.93
N PHE A 38 -3.89 18.15 -7.53
CA PHE A 38 -2.87 17.61 -8.42
C PHE A 38 -3.43 16.40 -9.15
N LYS A 39 -4.17 16.75 -10.20
CA LYS A 39 -4.53 15.99 -11.40
C LYS A 39 -3.73 14.70 -11.60
N LYS A 40 -4.49 13.61 -11.68
CA LYS A 40 -4.23 12.36 -12.43
C LYS A 40 -3.26 11.37 -11.78
N MET A 41 -3.84 10.27 -11.30
CA MET A 41 -3.33 8.91 -11.46
C MET A 41 -1.99 8.52 -10.80
N PHE A 42 -1.53 9.21 -9.75
CA PHE A 42 -0.36 8.70 -9.01
C PHE A 42 -0.77 7.58 -8.04
N VAL A 43 -0.16 6.41 -8.20
CA VAL A 43 -0.27 5.25 -7.29
C VAL A 43 0.28 5.58 -5.90
N GLY A 44 1.13 6.61 -5.80
CA GLY A 44 1.84 7.02 -4.59
C GLY A 44 3.16 6.28 -4.48
N SER A 45 4.24 6.99 -4.14
CA SER A 45 5.62 6.46 -4.20
C SER A 45 5.83 5.18 -3.39
N VAL A 46 5.16 5.03 -2.25
CA VAL A 46 5.24 3.83 -1.41
C VAL A 46 4.47 2.67 -2.03
N SER A 47 3.25 2.92 -2.49
CA SER A 47 2.41 1.89 -3.11
C SER A 47 2.98 1.40 -4.44
N GLU A 48 3.56 2.30 -5.23
CA GLU A 48 4.26 1.96 -6.48
C GLU A 48 5.48 1.10 -6.22
N TYR A 49 6.27 1.42 -5.20
CA TYR A 49 7.39 0.57 -4.79
C TYR A 49 6.91 -0.83 -4.39
N CYS A 50 5.84 -0.94 -3.61
CA CYS A 50 5.32 -2.24 -3.19
C CYS A 50 4.80 -3.08 -4.36
N VAL A 51 4.10 -2.47 -5.32
CA VAL A 51 3.64 -3.14 -6.55
C VAL A 51 4.79 -3.78 -7.33
N ASN A 52 5.97 -3.14 -7.34
CA ASN A 52 7.13 -3.62 -8.10
C ASN A 52 8.02 -4.60 -7.33
N ASN A 53 7.89 -4.72 -6.00
CA ASN A 53 8.86 -5.44 -5.17
C ASN A 53 8.26 -6.45 -4.19
N ALA A 54 6.93 -6.49 -4.00
CA ALA A 54 6.30 -7.50 -3.16
C ALA A 54 6.26 -8.86 -3.88
N ASP A 55 6.47 -9.95 -3.13
CA ASP A 55 6.38 -11.31 -3.68
C ASP A 55 4.92 -11.76 -3.90
N CYS A 56 3.97 -10.98 -3.38
CA CYS A 56 2.55 -11.24 -3.44
C CYS A 56 1.81 -10.20 -4.30
N PRO A 57 0.60 -10.53 -4.81
CA PRO A 57 -0.27 -9.56 -5.47
C PRO A 57 -0.51 -8.32 -4.60
N VAL A 58 -0.57 -7.15 -5.26
CA VAL A 58 -0.81 -5.86 -4.57
C VAL A 58 -2.08 -5.21 -5.09
N LEU A 59 -3.03 -4.94 -4.19
CA LEU A 59 -4.28 -4.24 -4.48
C LEU A 59 -4.22 -2.80 -4.00
N ILE A 60 -4.29 -1.86 -4.95
CA ILE A 60 -4.32 -0.42 -4.65
C ILE A 60 -5.76 0.09 -4.62
N VAL A 61 -6.20 0.50 -3.44
CA VAL A 61 -7.51 1.11 -3.22
C VAL A 61 -7.40 2.62 -3.40
N LYS A 62 -8.05 3.13 -4.45
CA LYS A 62 -8.15 4.57 -4.73
C LYS A 62 -9.34 5.17 -4.00
N ASN A 63 -9.16 6.34 -3.41
CA ASN A 63 -10.28 7.10 -2.86
C ASN A 63 -10.99 7.81 -4.01
N THR A 64 -12.20 7.34 -4.36
CA THR A 64 -13.06 8.06 -5.29
C THR A 64 -13.72 9.22 -4.55
N PRO A 65 -13.70 10.46 -5.08
CA PRO A 65 -14.49 11.55 -4.49
C PRO A 65 -15.93 11.08 -4.31
N LYS A 66 -16.47 11.19 -3.10
CA LYS A 66 -17.88 10.92 -2.84
C LYS A 66 -18.67 12.11 -3.39
N HIS A 67 -19.42 11.89 -4.47
CA HIS A 67 -20.38 12.82 -5.08
C HIS A 67 -19.87 14.26 -5.28
N ALA A 68 -19.46 14.57 -6.51
CA ALA A 68 -19.39 15.95 -6.98
C ALA A 68 -20.82 16.51 -7.15
#